data_AF-A0A1C5FRL0-F1
#
_entry.id   AF-A0A1C5FRL0-F1
#
_cell.length_a   1.000
_cell.length_b   1.000
_cell.length_c   1.000
_cell.angle_alpha   90.00
_cell.angle_beta   90.00
_cell.angle_gamma   90.00
#
_symmetry.space_group_name_H-M   'P 1'
#
loop_
_entity.id
_entity.type
_entity.pdbx_description
1 polymer ?
#
loop_
_entity_poly.entity_id
_entity_poly.type
_entity_poly.pdbx_seq_one_letter_code
_entity_poly.pdbx_strand_id
1 'polypeptide(L)' 'MLDAVERGLLQALQIDGRVAFSLVGAVLGVSDQTVARRYARLRNEAGVRVVGAVWPEAVGRQLWLVRV' A
#
# COMPACT_ATOMS: atom_id res chain seq x y z
N MET A 1 -9.32 0.80 -14.13
CA MET A 1 -9.55 2.12 -13.50
C MET A 1 -9.75 1.89 -12.01
N LEU A 2 -9.04 2.62 -11.14
CA LEU A 2 -9.15 2.47 -9.67
C LEU A 2 -10.41 3.17 -9.16
N ASP A 3 -11.24 2.48 -8.38
CA ASP A 3 -12.39 3.11 -7.74
C ASP A 3 -11.98 3.96 -6.51
N ALA A 4 -12.94 4.68 -5.91
CA ALA A 4 -12.66 5.55 -4.77
C ALA A 4 -12.16 4.79 -3.53
N VAL A 5 -12.68 3.58 -3.30
CA VAL A 5 -12.28 2.72 -2.17
C VAL A 5 -10.86 2.22 -2.38
N GLU A 6 -10.51 1.81 -3.60
CA GLU A 6 -9.15 1.37 -3.93
C GLU A 6 -8.14 2.50 -3.80
N ARG A 7 -8.47 3.72 -4.24
CA ARG A 7 -7.61 4.89 -4.04
C ARG A 7 -7.40 5.19 -2.55
N GLY A 8 -8.47 5.16 -1.75
CA GLY A 8 -8.38 5.37 -0.31
C GLY A 8 -7.55 4.30 0.40
N LEU A 9 -7.71 3.03 0.02
CA LEU A 9 -6.90 1.92 0.53
C LEU A 9 -5.42 2.11 0.19
N LEU A 10 -5.09 2.46 -1.06
CA LEU A 10 -3.70 2.71 -1.47
C LEU A 10 -3.09 3.87 -0.70
N GLN A 11 -3.84 4.96 -0.50
CA GLN A 11 -3.39 6.10 0.30
C GLN A 11 -3.12 5.71 1.75
N ALA A 12 -4.01 4.91 2.37
CA ALA A 12 -3.80 4.41 3.73
C ALA A 12 -2.51 3.58 3.84
N LEU A 13 -2.25 2.70 2.86
CA LEU A 13 -1.03 1.88 2.81
C LEU A 13 0.25 2.69 2.52
N GLN A 14 0.15 3.82 1.81
CA GLN A 14 1.27 4.74 1.61
C GLN A 14 1.66 5.46 2.90
N ILE A 15 0.68 5.77 3.76
CA ILE A 15 0.90 6.39 5.07
C ILE A 15 1.43 5.35 6.06
N ASP A 16 0.75 4.21 6.16
CA ASP A 16 1.13 3.10 7.01
C ASP A 16 0.85 1.77 6.30
N GLY A 17 1.91 1.14 5.79
CA GLY A 17 1.83 -0.15 5.12
C GLY A 17 1.38 -1.31 6.04
N ARG A 18 1.32 -1.09 7.35
CA ARG A 18 0.88 -2.07 8.36
C ARG A 18 -0.53 -1.78 8.90
N VAL A 19 -1.22 -0.78 8.36
CA VAL A 19 -2.55 -0.37 8.83
C VAL A 19 -3.53 -1.55 8.81
N ALA A 20 -4.34 -1.66 9.87
CA ALA A 20 -5.36 -2.69 9.96
C ALA A 20 -6.51 -2.41 8.97
N PHE A 21 -6.96 -3.44 8.24
CA PHE A 21 -8.07 -3.29 7.28
C PHE A 21 -9.40 -2.92 7.93
N SER A 22 -9.62 -3.26 9.20
CA SER A 22 -10.77 -2.80 9.98
C SER A 22 -10.78 -1.27 10.13
N LEU A 23 -9.64 -0.66 10.41
CA LEU A 23 -9.50 0.79 10.51
C LEU A 23 -9.72 1.45 9.14
N VAL A 24 -9.13 0.90 8.09
CA VAL A 24 -9.33 1.38 6.71
C VAL A 24 -10.80 1.29 6.32
N GLY A 25 -11.46 0.17 6.61
CA GLY A 25 -12.89 -0.03 6.35
C GLY A 25 -13.76 0.98 7.07
N ALA A 26 -13.50 1.21 8.37
CA ALA A 26 -14.20 2.21 9.16
C ALA A 26 -14.09 3.63 8.57
N VAL A 27 -12.90 4.03 8.11
CA VAL A 27 -12.68 5.34 7.49
C VAL A 27 -13.32 5.46 6.10
N LEU A 28 -13.27 4.38 5.30
CA LEU A 28 -13.79 4.38 3.92
C LEU A 28 -15.29 4.02 3.83
N GLY A 29 -15.95 3.72 4.96
CA GLY A 29 -17.37 3.36 4.99
C GLY A 29 -17.69 2.00 4.38
N VAL A 30 -16.75 1.04 4.44
CA VAL A 30 -16.91 -0.32 3.90
C VAL A 30 -16.48 -1.37 4.90
N SER A 31 -16.90 -2.63 4.71
CA SER A 31 -16.45 -3.73 5.56
C SER A 31 -14.97 -4.04 5.39
N ASP A 32 -14.35 -4.55 6.44
CA ASP A 32 -13.00 -5.12 6.42
C ASP A 32 -12.82 -6.19 5.33
N GLN A 33 -13.83 -7.03 5.12
CA GLN A 33 -13.86 -8.04 4.07
C GLN A 33 -13.85 -7.44 2.67
N THR A 34 -14.52 -6.29 2.48
CA THR A 34 -14.47 -5.55 1.22
C THR A 34 -13.07 -5.00 0.98
N VAL A 35 -12.44 -4.42 2.00
CA VAL A 35 -11.05 -3.94 1.93
C VAL A 35 -10.09 -5.09 1.61
N ALA A 36 -10.20 -6.23 2.31
CA ALA A 36 -9.37 -7.40 2.09
C ALA A 36 -9.49 -7.95 0.67
N ARG A 37 -10.71 -8.07 0.13
CA ARG A 37 -10.96 -8.52 -1.24
C ARG A 37 -10.36 -7.56 -2.27
N ARG A 38 -10.50 -6.24 -2.06
CA ARG A 38 -9.93 -5.21 -2.95
C ARG A 38 -8.41 -5.22 -2.91
N TYR A 39 -7.82 -5.34 -1.73
CA TYR A 39 -6.39 -5.49 -1.56
C TYR A 39 -5.85 -6.72 -2.28
N ALA A 40 -6.50 -7.89 -2.12
CA ALA A 40 -6.09 -9.12 -2.80
C ALA A 40 -6.08 -8.96 -4.32
N ARG A 41 -7.12 -8.31 -4.89
CA ARG A 41 -7.16 -7.99 -6.33
C ARG A 41 -6.02 -7.06 -6.74
N LEU A 42 -5.82 -5.96 -6.01
CA LEU A 42 -4.74 -5.01 -6.29
C LEU A 42 -3.35 -5.66 -6.24
N ARG A 43 -3.15 -6.57 -5.28
CA ARG A 43 -1.91 -7.33 -5.13
C ARG A 43 -1.72 -8.34 -6.27
N ASN A 44 -2.75 -9.07 -6.66
CA ASN A 44 -2.61 -10.17 -7.61
C ASN A 44 -2.63 -9.69 -9.08
N GLU A 45 -3.43 -8.68 -9.38
CA GLU A 45 -3.72 -8.26 -10.76
C GLU A 45 -3.12 -6.90 -11.11
N ALA A 46 -3.08 -5.96 -10.15
CA ALA A 46 -2.61 -4.59 -10.39
C ALA A 46 -1.15 -4.35 -9.98
N GLY A 47 -0.42 -5.41 -9.58
CA GLY A 47 1.00 -5.32 -9.24
C GLY A 47 1.33 -4.58 -7.94
N VAL A 48 0.32 -4.30 -7.08
CA VAL A 48 0.56 -3.59 -5.82
C VAL A 48 1.40 -4.44 -4.87
N ARG A 49 2.42 -3.83 -4.27
CA ARG A 49 3.32 -4.45 -3.29
C ARG A 49 3.51 -3.50 -2.11
N VAL A 50 3.45 -4.05 -0.90
CA VAL A 50 3.86 -3.36 0.33
C VAL A 50 5.18 -3.99 0.72
N VAL A 51 6.23 -3.18 0.80
CA VAL A 51 7.60 -3.64 1.09
C VAL A 51 8.15 -2.88 2.28
N GLY A 52 8.90 -3.57 3.14
CA GLY A 52 9.72 -2.90 4.14
C GLY A 52 10.89 -2.22 3.43
N ALA A 53 10.92 -0.89 3.42
CA ALA A 53 12.07 -0.13 2.93
C ALA A 53 12.96 0.23 4.12
N VAL A 54 14.27 0.02 3.94
CA VAL A 54 15.29 0.52 4.87
C VAL A 54 16.01 1.65 4.15
N TRP A 55 16.23 2.76 4.85
CA TRP A 55 17.05 3.84 4.33
C TRP A 55 18.45 3.28 4.01
N PRO A 56 18.95 3.43 2.78
CA PRO A 56 20.26 2.88 2.39
C PRO A 56 21.38 3.30 3.34
N GLU A 57 21.35 4.57 3.78
CA GLU A 57 22.29 5.16 4.73
C GLU A 57 22.36 4.37 6.04
N ALA A 58 21.22 3.89 6.55
CA ALA A 58 21.12 3.17 7.81
C ALA A 58 21.80 1.79 7.78
N VAL A 59 22.11 1.28 6.58
CA VAL A 59 22.84 0.02 6.37
C VAL A 59 24.20 0.25 5.68
N GLY A 60 24.71 1.48 5.70
CA GLY A 60 25.99 1.84 5.08
C GLY A 60 26.00 1.76 3.55
N ARG A 61 24.83 1.80 2.90
CA ARG A 61 24.70 1.80 1.43
C ARG A 61 24.44 3.21 0.91
N GLN A 62 25.05 3.53 -0.23
CA GLN A 62 24.82 4.78 -0.97
C GLN A 62 23.87 4.51 -2.15
N LEU A 63 22.87 5.37 -2.33
CA LEU A 63 21.93 5.26 -3.45
C LEU A 63 22.50 6.00 -4.67
N TRP A 64 22.91 5.26 -5.70
CA TRP A 64 23.39 5.84 -6.96
C TRP A 64 22.24 5.94 -7.96
N LEU A 65 22.00 7.14 -8.48
CA LEU A 65 21.06 7.38 -9.57
C LEU A 65 21.83 7.43 -10.89
N VAL A 66 21.62 6.44 -11.77
CA VAL A 66 22.13 6.47 -13.15
C VAL A 66 20.98 6.91 -14.06
N ARG A 67 21.21 7.95 -14.84
CA ARG A 67 20.29 8.41 -15.88
C ARG A 67 20.88 8.05 -17.24
N VAL A 68 20.11 7.34 -18.05
CA VAL A 68 20.46 6.91 -19.42
C VAL A 68 19.77 7.81 -20.43
#